data_AF-A0AAX6GT93-F1
#
_entry.id   AF-A0AAX6GT93-F1
#
_cell.length_a   1.000
_cell.length_b   1.000
_cell.length_c   1.000
_cell.angle_alpha   90.00
_cell.angle_beta   90.00
_cell.angle_gamma   90.00
#
_symmetry.space_group_name_H-M   'P 1'
#
loop_
_entity.id
_entity.type
_entity.pdbx_description
1 polymer ?
#
loop_
_entity_poly.entity_id
_entity_poly.type
_entity_poly.pdbx_seq_one_letter_code
_entity_poly.pdbx_strand_id
1 'polypeptide(L)'
;MRHQYLLVKQKLISASASSSAGPDWSAGVSIWPNFLHYRHVFGDHPLPNKPIEEGEGEELVDENENLGLELGFDEKEEEGNGFDTPPPLPARRTIKKKKKKRRDLEEREWEERTKRRREEWRRRVEGMLTQHRADMAEIQARVVAEQQAVISQLLGVVSHLAAAGAGSGIGADCRNQGTVVPGESRVEDQQLIMDNG
;
A
#
# COMPACT_ATOMS: atom_id res chain seq x y z
N MET A 1 -12.17 4.79 -4.21
CA MET A 1 -11.81 4.13 -5.48
C MET A 1 -13.00 3.46 -6.16
N ARG A 2 -13.78 2.56 -5.51
CA ARG A 2 -14.98 1.94 -6.10
C ARG A 2 -16.01 2.96 -6.62
N HIS A 3 -16.29 4.03 -5.88
CA HIS A 3 -17.22 5.08 -6.32
C HIS A 3 -16.74 5.80 -7.60
N GLN A 4 -15.45 6.12 -7.71
CA GLN A 4 -14.87 6.73 -8.93
C GLN A 4 -15.00 5.78 -10.13
N TYR A 5 -14.71 4.49 -9.94
CA TYR A 5 -14.95 3.46 -10.96
C TYR A 5 -16.42 3.45 -11.41
N LEU A 6 -17.38 3.51 -10.47
CA LEU A 6 -18.81 3.49 -10.78
C LEU A 6 -19.27 4.74 -11.53
N LEU A 7 -18.75 5.93 -11.19
CA LEU A 7 -19.06 7.18 -11.92
C LEU A 7 -18.55 7.12 -13.37
N VAL A 8 -17.33 6.62 -13.59
CA VAL A 8 -16.78 6.44 -14.94
C VAL A 8 -17.58 5.37 -15.70
N LYS A 9 -17.94 4.26 -15.03
CA LYS A 9 -18.77 3.19 -15.60
C LYS A 9 -20.14 3.73 -16.07
N GLN A 10 -20.81 4.53 -15.24
CA GLN A 10 -22.08 5.17 -15.60
C GLN A 10 -21.93 6.11 -16.79
N LYS A 11 -20.89 6.95 -16.80
CA LYS A 11 -20.63 7.89 -17.90
C LYS A 11 -20.44 7.17 -19.25
N LEU A 12 -19.74 6.03 -19.25
CA LEU A 12 -19.55 5.22 -20.46
C LEU A 12 -20.85 4.55 -20.93
N ILE A 13 -21.65 4.04 -19.99
CA ILE A 13 -22.94 3.42 -20.31
C ILE A 13 -23.92 4.47 -20.85
N SER A 14 -24.00 5.66 -20.24
CA SER A 14 -24.83 6.76 -20.75
C SER A 14 -24.38 7.25 -22.12
N ALA A 15 -23.08 7.30 -22.38
CA ALA A 15 -22.54 7.65 -23.71
C ALA A 15 -22.81 6.57 -24.77
N SER A 16 -22.93 5.32 -24.35
CA SER A 16 -23.23 4.18 -25.22
C SER A 16 -24.73 3.88 -25.35
N ALA A 17 -25.59 4.42 -24.49
CA ALA A 17 -27.03 4.24 -24.59
C ALA A 17 -27.62 4.80 -25.90
N SER A 18 -26.91 5.73 -26.55
CA SER A 18 -27.25 6.26 -27.87
C SER A 18 -26.67 5.45 -29.04
N SER A 19 -25.82 4.45 -28.78
CA SER A 19 -25.25 3.55 -29.79
C SER A 19 -25.79 2.13 -29.62
N SER A 20 -26.24 1.49 -30.70
CA SER A 20 -26.69 0.09 -30.66
C SER A 20 -25.54 -0.91 -30.39
N ALA A 21 -24.30 -0.47 -30.55
CA ALA A 21 -23.12 -1.17 -30.05
C ALA A 21 -22.99 -0.89 -28.54
N GLY A 22 -22.91 -1.94 -27.73
CA GLY A 22 -22.81 -1.83 -26.28
C GLY A 22 -21.59 -1.02 -25.78
N PRO A 23 -21.44 -0.85 -24.45
CA PRO A 23 -20.50 0.12 -23.88
C PRO A 23 -19.05 -0.10 -24.30
N ASP A 24 -18.44 0.92 -24.92
CA ASP A 24 -17.00 0.93 -25.20
C ASP A 24 -16.21 1.16 -23.91
N TRP A 25 -15.82 0.05 -23.29
CA TRP A 25 -15.04 0.07 -22.06
C TRP A 25 -13.61 0.61 -22.24
N SER A 26 -13.09 0.63 -23.48
CA SER A 26 -11.75 1.15 -23.76
C SER A 26 -11.68 2.67 -23.65
N ALA A 27 -12.77 3.37 -23.95
CA ALA A 27 -12.93 4.79 -23.69
C ALA A 27 -12.87 5.14 -22.19
N GLY A 28 -13.03 4.18 -21.28
CA GLY A 28 -12.86 4.41 -19.85
C GLY A 28 -11.41 4.70 -19.44
N VAL A 29 -10.43 4.23 -20.22
CA VAL A 29 -9.00 4.45 -19.94
C VAL A 29 -8.61 5.91 -20.16
N SER A 30 -9.23 6.60 -21.13
CA SER A 30 -8.97 8.03 -21.38
C SER A 30 -9.53 8.93 -20.28
N ILE A 31 -10.63 8.52 -19.64
CA ILE A 31 -11.24 9.23 -18.51
C ILE A 31 -10.47 8.93 -17.21
N TRP A 32 -10.03 7.68 -17.05
CA TRP A 32 -9.32 7.25 -15.86
C TRP A 32 -8.31 6.14 -16.18
N PRO A 33 -6.98 6.40 -16.14
CA PRO A 33 -5.95 5.46 -16.59
C PRO A 33 -6.00 4.07 -15.94
N ASN A 34 -6.48 3.99 -14.69
CA ASN A 34 -6.58 2.73 -13.94
C ASN A 34 -7.93 2.01 -14.11
N PHE A 35 -8.81 2.50 -14.99
CA PHE A 35 -10.18 2.00 -15.12
C PHE A 35 -10.25 0.48 -15.36
N LEU A 36 -9.40 -0.06 -16.24
CA LEU A 36 -9.39 -1.49 -16.55
C LEU A 36 -8.87 -2.35 -15.40
N HIS A 37 -7.86 -1.86 -14.65
CA HIS A 37 -7.39 -2.55 -13.45
C HIS A 37 -8.49 -2.65 -12.40
N TYR A 38 -9.26 -1.58 -12.21
CA TYR A 38 -10.38 -1.58 -11.27
C TYR A 38 -11.60 -2.36 -11.78
N ARG A 39 -11.81 -2.45 -13.09
CA ARG A 39 -12.81 -3.36 -13.67
C ARG A 39 -12.49 -4.82 -13.36
N HIS A 40 -11.21 -5.23 -13.42
CA HIS A 40 -10.79 -6.57 -13.05
C HIS A 40 -11.00 -6.86 -11.55
N VAL A 41 -10.72 -5.87 -10.69
CA VAL A 41 -10.86 -6.01 -9.22
C VAL A 41 -12.31 -5.99 -8.74
N PHE A 42 -13.17 -5.13 -9.30
CA PHE A 42 -14.57 -4.99 -8.87
C PHE A 42 -15.56 -5.82 -9.68
N GLY A 43 -15.12 -6.38 -10.81
CA GLY A 43 -15.96 -7.12 -11.75
C GLY A 43 -17.04 -6.25 -12.41
N ASP A 44 -17.86 -6.87 -13.26
CA ASP A 44 -19.07 -6.25 -13.81
C ASP A 44 -20.20 -6.27 -12.76
N HIS A 45 -19.95 -5.65 -11.62
CA HIS A 45 -20.96 -5.50 -10.58
C HIS A 45 -22.17 -4.76 -11.18
N PRO A 46 -23.40 -5.30 -11.05
CA PRO A 46 -24.59 -4.67 -11.59
C PRO A 46 -24.73 -3.29 -10.95
N LEU A 47 -24.92 -2.28 -11.80
CA LEU A 47 -25.31 -0.97 -11.31
C LEU A 47 -26.70 -1.12 -10.66
N PRO A 48 -26.99 -0.43 -9.56
CA PRO A 48 -28.36 -0.35 -9.08
C PRO A 48 -29.21 0.23 -10.21
N ASN A 49 -30.14 -0.58 -10.72
CA ASN A 49 -31.13 -0.14 -11.69
C ASN A 49 -31.87 1.04 -11.07
N LYS A 50 -31.73 2.24 -11.64
CA LYS A 50 -32.79 3.23 -11.50
C LYS A 50 -33.92 2.70 -12.39
N PRO A 51 -35.13 2.43 -11.87
CA PRO A 51 -36.23 2.10 -12.75
C PRO A 51 -36.45 3.32 -13.64
N ILE A 52 -36.19 3.12 -14.94
CA ILE A 52 -36.64 3.99 -16.00
C ILE A 52 -38.11 3.61 -16.15
N GLU A 53 -39.00 4.31 -15.44
CA GLU A 53 -40.41 4.31 -15.81
C GLU A 53 -40.54 5.25 -17.02
N GLU A 54 -40.69 4.62 -18.18
CA GLU A 54 -41.19 5.27 -19.39
C GLU A 54 -42.70 5.42 -19.21
N GLY A 55 -43.15 6.66 -19.03
CA GLY A 55 -44.55 7.04 -18.90
C GLY A 55 -44.73 8.43 -19.50
N GLU A 56 -44.94 8.42 -20.81
CA GLU A 56 -45.41 9.45 -21.73
C GLU A 56 -45.96 10.76 -21.14
N GLY A 57 -45.40 11.87 -21.62
CA GLY A 57 -46.10 13.14 -21.85
C GLY A 57 -46.50 13.96 -20.63
N GLU A 58 -45.73 15.02 -20.33
CA GLU A 58 -46.27 16.37 -20.44
C GLU A 58 -45.14 17.43 -20.38
N GLU A 59 -45.36 18.42 -21.23
CA GLU A 59 -44.67 19.70 -21.34
C GLU A 59 -44.52 20.40 -19.98
N LEU A 60 -43.34 20.96 -19.70
CA LEU A 60 -43.13 22.34 -19.22
C LEU A 60 -41.66 22.54 -18.78
N VAL A 61 -41.02 23.49 -19.46
CA VAL A 61 -39.98 24.43 -19.03
C VAL A 61 -39.43 24.22 -17.61
N ASP A 62 -38.11 23.99 -17.46
CA ASP A 62 -37.26 25.01 -16.85
C ASP A 62 -35.74 24.75 -16.96
N GLU A 63 -35.06 25.86 -17.17
CA GLU A 63 -33.62 26.05 -17.12
C GLU A 63 -33.10 25.92 -15.67
N ASN A 64 -31.77 25.94 -15.54
CA ASN A 64 -31.02 26.25 -14.32
C ASN A 64 -30.80 25.09 -13.33
N GLU A 65 -29.59 24.54 -13.27
CA GLU A 65 -28.46 25.02 -12.45
C GLU A 65 -28.42 24.36 -11.06
N ASN A 66 -27.20 24.11 -10.60
CA ASN A 66 -26.86 24.06 -9.19
C ASN A 66 -27.40 22.86 -8.38
N LEU A 67 -26.78 21.69 -8.56
CA LEU A 67 -26.70 20.68 -7.49
C LEU A 67 -25.70 21.14 -6.42
N GLY A 68 -26.05 22.27 -5.78
CA GLY A 68 -25.53 22.64 -4.49
C GLY A 68 -25.93 21.58 -3.48
N LEU A 69 -24.98 21.23 -2.63
CA LEU A 69 -25.19 20.45 -1.41
C LEU A 69 -26.25 21.14 -0.55
N GLU A 70 -27.51 20.76 -0.73
CA GLU A 70 -28.62 21.11 0.14
C GLU A 70 -28.46 20.33 1.45
N LEU A 71 -27.68 20.92 2.37
CA LEU A 71 -27.75 20.64 3.78
C LEU A 71 -29.17 20.99 4.23
N GLY A 72 -30.04 19.99 4.31
CA GLY A 72 -31.37 20.11 4.92
C GLY A 72 -31.27 20.64 6.34
N PHE A 73 -31.49 21.94 6.50
CA PHE A 73 -31.97 22.53 7.73
C PHE A 73 -33.50 22.37 7.69
N ASP A 74 -33.99 21.36 8.40
CA ASP A 74 -35.41 21.21 8.70
C ASP A 74 -35.77 22.30 9.73
N GLU A 75 -36.06 23.50 9.25
CA GLU A 75 -36.57 24.61 10.05
C GLU A 75 -38.09 24.47 10.13
N LYS A 76 -38.53 23.64 11.08
CA LYS A 76 -39.91 23.72 11.57
C LYS A 76 -40.07 25.01 12.35
N GLU A 77 -40.56 26.03 11.68
CA GLU A 77 -41.19 27.20 12.31
C GLU A 77 -42.47 26.72 13.01
N GLU A 78 -42.34 26.34 14.28
CA GLU A 78 -43.50 26.37 15.18
C GLU A 78 -43.80 27.84 15.49
N GLU A 79 -45.04 28.25 15.21
CA GLU A 79 -45.65 29.49 15.67
C GLU A 79 -45.68 29.53 17.21
N GLY A 80 -44.55 29.90 17.80
CA GLY A 80 -44.42 30.27 19.19
C GLY A 80 -44.29 31.79 19.28
N ASN A 81 -45.35 32.45 19.72
CA ASN A 81 -45.36 33.86 20.11
C ASN A 81 -44.18 34.19 21.06
N GLY A 82 -43.07 34.63 20.49
CA GLY A 82 -41.81 34.84 21.19
C GLY A 82 -41.04 35.94 20.47
N PHE A 83 -41.30 37.17 20.87
CA PHE A 83 -40.53 38.38 20.56
C PHE A 83 -39.03 38.09 20.31
N ASP A 84 -38.64 38.01 19.04
CA ASP A 84 -37.26 37.86 18.56
C ASP A 84 -36.49 39.15 18.87
N THR A 85 -36.15 39.34 20.14
CA THR A 85 -35.11 40.29 20.49
C THR A 85 -33.79 39.67 20.06
N PRO A 86 -33.10 40.21 19.04
CA PRO A 86 -31.76 39.74 18.74
C PRO A 86 -30.93 39.84 20.02
N PRO A 87 -30.22 38.78 20.42
CA PRO A 87 -29.46 38.79 21.65
C PRO A 87 -28.49 39.97 21.60
N PRO A 88 -28.34 40.73 22.71
CA PRO A 88 -27.55 41.94 22.73
C PRO A 88 -26.17 41.66 22.13
N LEU A 89 -25.69 42.57 21.27
CA LEU A 89 -24.43 42.46 20.50
C LEU A 89 -23.22 41.83 21.24
N PRO A 90 -22.98 42.03 22.56
CA PRO A 90 -21.94 41.29 23.28
C PRO A 90 -22.12 39.75 23.26
N ALA A 91 -23.35 39.24 23.34
CA ALA A 91 -23.65 37.82 23.33
C ALA A 91 -23.41 37.17 21.95
N ARG A 92 -23.68 37.89 20.84
CA ARG A 92 -23.36 37.40 19.48
C ARG A 92 -21.86 37.15 19.27
N ARG A 93 -21.00 37.98 19.86
CA ARG A 93 -19.53 37.82 19.76
C ARG A 93 -19.03 36.63 20.56
N THR A 94 -19.60 36.35 21.73
CA THR A 94 -19.20 35.21 22.58
C THR A 94 -19.69 33.87 22.01
N ILE A 95 -20.89 33.83 21.43
CA ILE A 95 -21.43 32.64 20.74
C ILE A 95 -20.56 32.28 19.52
N LYS A 96 -20.18 33.26 18.70
CA LYS A 96 -19.27 33.05 17.55
C LYS A 96 -17.89 32.53 17.98
N LYS A 97 -17.31 33.09 19.06
CA LYS A 97 -16.03 32.62 19.62
C LYS A 97 -16.13 31.18 20.16
N LYS A 98 -17.22 30.84 20.83
CA LYS A 98 -17.48 29.48 21.36
C LYS A 98 -17.67 28.46 20.23
N LYS A 99 -18.42 28.81 19.18
CA LYS A 99 -18.61 27.96 17.98
C LYS A 99 -17.31 27.74 17.22
N LYS A 100 -16.48 28.78 17.07
CA LYS A 100 -15.13 28.68 16.47
C LYS A 100 -14.25 27.72 17.28
N LYS A 101 -14.17 27.91 18.60
CA LYS A 101 -13.36 27.06 19.49
C LYS A 101 -13.76 25.59 19.45
N ARG A 102 -15.05 25.28 19.27
CA ARG A 102 -15.55 23.91 19.12
C ARG A 102 -15.10 23.27 17.82
N ARG A 103 -15.20 24.00 16.70
CA ARG A 103 -14.72 23.52 15.39
C ARG A 103 -13.21 23.31 15.38
N ASP A 104 -12.45 24.23 15.97
CA ASP A 104 -10.98 24.11 16.04
C ASP A 104 -10.54 22.91 16.92
N LEU A 105 -11.38 22.47 17.87
CA LEU A 105 -11.15 21.25 18.66
C LEU A 105 -11.47 19.99 17.85
N GLU A 106 -12.63 19.97 17.18
CA GLU A 106 -13.05 18.86 16.31
C GLU A 106 -12.07 18.65 15.14
N GLU A 107 -11.53 19.73 14.59
CA GLU A 107 -10.50 19.70 13.54
C GLU A 107 -9.20 19.08 14.08
N ARG A 108 -8.74 19.47 15.27
CA ARG A 108 -7.57 18.84 15.92
C ARG A 108 -7.79 17.36 16.18
N GLU A 109 -8.95 16.97 16.69
CA GLU A 109 -9.29 15.55 16.91
C GLU A 109 -9.39 14.77 15.59
N TRP A 110 -9.83 15.42 14.51
CA TRP A 110 -9.88 14.82 13.18
C TRP A 110 -8.48 14.68 12.57
N GLU A 111 -7.63 15.69 12.73
CA GLU A 111 -6.21 15.65 12.36
C GLU A 111 -5.46 14.55 13.13
N GLU A 112 -5.69 14.41 14.44
CA GLU A 112 -5.09 13.35 15.24
C GLU A 112 -5.53 11.96 14.78
N ARG A 113 -6.83 11.77 14.49
CA ARG A 113 -7.34 10.50 13.96
C ARG A 113 -6.78 10.17 12.58
N THR A 114 -6.64 11.16 11.71
CA THR A 114 -6.04 10.95 10.39
C THR A 114 -4.54 10.68 10.48
N LYS A 115 -3.84 11.38 11.38
CA LYS A 115 -2.42 11.16 11.68
C LYS A 115 -2.19 9.76 12.25
N ARG A 116 -2.99 9.32 13.22
CA ARG A 116 -2.94 7.94 13.76
C ARG A 116 -3.09 6.89 12.67
N ARG A 117 -4.09 7.03 11.79
CA ARG A 117 -4.28 6.10 10.67
C ARG A 117 -3.07 6.07 9.72
N ARG A 118 -2.45 7.22 9.44
CA ARG A 118 -1.24 7.30 8.60
C ARG A 118 -0.02 6.70 9.29
N GLU A 119 0.13 6.88 10.59
CA GLU A 119 1.22 6.30 11.38
C GLU A 119 1.06 4.79 11.51
N GLU A 120 -0.14 4.29 11.78
CA GLU A 120 -0.41 2.85 11.80
C GLU A 120 -0.19 2.21 10.43
N TRP A 121 -0.64 2.85 9.34
CA TRP A 121 -0.40 2.35 7.99
C TRP A 121 1.10 2.34 7.68
N ARG A 122 1.84 3.42 7.98
CA ARG A 122 3.30 3.45 7.84
C ARG A 122 3.97 2.35 8.64
N ARG A 123 3.59 2.17 9.90
CA ARG A 123 4.14 1.13 10.78
C ARG A 123 3.91 -0.28 10.22
N ARG A 124 2.73 -0.56 9.64
CA ARG A 124 2.46 -1.85 8.99
C ARG A 124 3.34 -2.05 7.75
N VAL A 125 3.46 -1.03 6.90
CA VAL A 125 4.28 -1.09 5.69
C VAL A 125 5.76 -1.26 6.02
N GLU A 126 6.28 -0.46 6.94
CA GLU A 126 7.65 -0.56 7.43
C GLU A 126 7.92 -1.94 8.03
N GLY A 127 6.99 -2.48 8.84
CA GLY A 127 7.11 -3.83 9.38
C GLY A 127 7.13 -4.94 8.33
N MET A 128 6.28 -4.85 7.30
CA MET A 128 6.33 -5.80 6.18
C MET A 128 7.63 -5.70 5.37
N LEU A 129 8.12 -4.47 5.13
CA LEU A 129 9.37 -4.27 4.39
C LEU A 129 10.59 -4.81 5.15
N THR A 130 10.65 -4.60 6.47
CA THR A 130 11.75 -5.12 7.28
C THR A 130 11.73 -6.64 7.32
N GLN A 131 10.55 -7.25 7.48
CA GLN A 131 10.40 -8.71 7.40
C GLN A 131 10.83 -9.25 6.04
N HIS A 132 10.30 -8.70 4.95
CA HIS A 132 10.67 -9.13 3.60
C HIS A 132 12.18 -8.98 3.35
N ARG A 133 12.81 -7.91 3.86
CA ARG A 133 14.27 -7.72 3.75
C ARG A 133 15.04 -8.80 4.52
N ALA A 134 14.57 -9.19 5.71
CA ALA A 134 15.17 -10.27 6.50
C ALA A 134 15.02 -11.62 5.79
N ASP A 135 13.82 -11.94 5.31
CA ASP A 135 13.54 -13.18 4.56
C ASP A 135 14.44 -13.28 3.31
N MET A 136 14.61 -12.17 2.57
CA MET A 136 15.51 -12.14 1.41
C MET A 136 16.97 -12.31 1.78
N ALA A 137 17.41 -11.72 2.90
CA ALA A 137 18.77 -11.93 3.39
C ALA A 137 19.02 -13.39 3.78
N GLU A 138 18.03 -14.06 4.38
CA GLU A 138 18.11 -15.49 4.70
C GLU A 138 18.21 -16.34 3.43
N ILE A 139 17.37 -16.09 2.42
CA ILE A 139 17.41 -16.81 1.14
C ILE A 139 18.77 -16.61 0.46
N GLN A 140 19.28 -15.37 0.43
CA GLN A 140 20.60 -15.09 -0.12
C GLN A 140 21.71 -15.85 0.62
N ALA A 141 21.67 -15.88 1.96
CA ALA A 141 22.62 -16.63 2.77
C ALA A 141 22.58 -18.14 2.46
N ARG A 142 21.38 -18.71 2.32
CA ARG A 142 21.20 -20.13 1.94
C ARG A 142 21.80 -20.43 0.57
N VAL A 143 21.49 -19.61 -0.44
CA VAL A 143 22.00 -19.79 -1.80
C VAL A 143 23.53 -19.73 -1.83
N VAL A 144 24.13 -18.77 -1.13
CA VAL A 144 25.60 -18.66 -1.07
C VAL A 144 26.22 -19.85 -0.34
N ALA A 145 25.63 -20.30 0.78
CA ALA A 145 26.10 -21.46 1.51
C ALA A 145 26.03 -22.74 0.66
N GLU A 146 24.95 -22.94 -0.10
CA GLU A 146 24.80 -24.05 -1.04
C GLU A 146 25.86 -24.00 -2.16
N GLN A 147 26.12 -22.81 -2.72
CA GLN A 147 27.18 -22.65 -3.71
C GLN A 147 28.56 -23.01 -3.16
N GLN A 148 28.89 -22.57 -1.93
CA GLN A 148 30.16 -22.93 -1.29
C GLN A 148 30.29 -24.44 -1.08
N ALA A 149 29.22 -25.11 -0.65
CA ALA A 149 29.21 -26.56 -0.47
C ALA A 149 29.48 -27.31 -1.78
N VAL A 150 28.83 -26.90 -2.88
CA VAL A 150 29.06 -27.48 -4.20
C VAL A 150 30.50 -27.24 -4.68
N ILE A 151 31.02 -26.03 -4.48
CA ILE A 151 32.41 -25.68 -4.84
C ILE A 151 33.40 -26.55 -4.05
N SER A 152 33.20 -26.71 -2.74
CA SER A 152 34.07 -27.55 -1.91
C SER A 152 34.03 -29.03 -2.34
N GLN A 153 32.87 -29.56 -2.72
CA GLN A 153 32.77 -30.93 -3.24
C GLN A 153 33.52 -31.09 -4.56
N LEU A 154 33.35 -30.15 -5.50
CA LEU A 154 34.07 -30.15 -6.77
C LEU A 154 35.59 -30.07 -6.56
N LEU A 155 36.06 -29.18 -5.69
CA LEU A 155 37.47 -29.07 -5.34
C LEU A 155 38.01 -30.37 -4.77
N GLY A 156 37.26 -31.02 -3.85
CA GLY A 156 37.65 -32.32 -3.31
C GLY A 156 37.81 -33.40 -4.38
N VAL A 157 36.84 -33.53 -5.29
CA VAL A 157 36.91 -34.50 -6.40
C VAL A 157 38.09 -34.21 -7.33
N VAL A 158 38.30 -32.95 -7.71
CA VAL A 158 39.43 -32.55 -8.56
C VAL A 158 40.77 -32.84 -7.87
N SER A 159 40.89 -32.58 -6.57
CA SER A 159 42.08 -32.93 -5.79
C SER A 159 42.33 -34.44 -5.74
N HIS A 160 41.28 -35.26 -5.58
CA HIS A 160 41.41 -36.72 -5.63
C HIS A 160 41.85 -37.22 -7.01
N LEU A 161 41.33 -36.66 -8.10
CA LEU A 161 41.80 -37.00 -9.45
C LEU A 161 43.25 -36.56 -9.69
N ALA A 162 43.63 -35.36 -9.25
CA ALA A 162 45.00 -34.87 -9.38
C ALA A 162 46.00 -35.73 -8.58
N ALA A 163 45.62 -36.15 -7.37
CA ALA A 163 46.42 -37.06 -6.54
C ALA A 163 46.50 -38.48 -7.12
N ALA A 164 45.41 -39.00 -7.68
CA ALA A 164 45.40 -40.29 -8.35
C ALA A 164 46.23 -40.29 -9.65
N GLY A 165 46.24 -39.19 -10.38
CA GLY A 165 47.08 -39.00 -11.58
C GLY A 165 48.58 -38.87 -11.27
N ALA A 166 48.94 -38.34 -10.11
CA ALA A 166 50.34 -38.25 -9.66
C ALA A 166 50.90 -39.56 -9.05
N GLY A 167 50.04 -40.54 -8.73
CA GLY A 167 50.41 -41.79 -8.05
C GLY A 167 50.77 -42.98 -8.95
N SER A 168 50.67 -42.86 -10.28
CA SER A 168 50.87 -44.00 -11.20
C SER A 168 52.12 -43.88 -12.11
N GLY A 169 53.15 -43.15 -11.65
CA GLY A 169 54.46 -43.03 -12.30
C GLY A 169 55.60 -43.62 -11.46
N ILE A 170 55.86 -44.91 -11.69
CA ILE A 170 57.13 -45.66 -11.57
C ILE A 170 58.31 -44.92 -10.89
N GLY A 171 58.64 -45.37 -9.67
CA GLY A 171 59.99 -45.61 -9.13
C GLY A 171 61.08 -44.55 -9.30
N ALA A 172 61.38 -43.84 -8.20
CA ALA A 172 62.74 -43.37 -7.92
C ALA A 172 62.96 -43.38 -6.40
N ASP A 173 63.73 -44.36 -5.93
CA ASP A 173 64.35 -44.37 -4.61
C ASP A 173 65.15 -43.09 -4.39
N CYS A 174 64.89 -42.38 -3.29
CA CYS A 174 65.85 -41.50 -2.62
C CYS A 174 65.46 -41.33 -1.16
N ARG A 175 65.91 -42.29 -0.35
CA ARG A 175 66.22 -42.19 1.08
C ARG A 175 66.76 -40.79 1.45
N ASN A 176 66.06 -40.04 2.31
CA ASN A 176 66.74 -39.28 3.37
C ASN A 176 65.80 -38.93 4.53
N GLN A 177 66.37 -39.02 5.73
CA GLN A 177 65.74 -38.91 7.04
C GLN A 177 65.60 -37.45 7.49
N GLY A 178 64.68 -37.19 8.43
CA GLY A 178 64.63 -35.96 9.24
C GLY A 178 63.21 -35.60 9.66
N THR A 179 62.61 -36.27 10.66
CA THR A 179 62.45 -35.76 12.05
C THR A 179 61.98 -34.29 12.17
N VAL A 180 60.74 -34.09 12.66
CA VAL A 180 60.37 -33.47 13.96
C VAL A 180 58.87 -33.09 13.93
N VAL A 181 58.17 -33.47 15.00
CA VAL A 181 56.75 -33.20 15.32
C VAL A 181 56.70 -32.01 16.33
N PRO A 182 55.54 -31.63 16.91
CA PRO A 182 54.55 -30.62 16.52
C PRO A 182 54.64 -29.30 17.32
N GLY A 183 53.91 -28.25 16.91
CA GLY A 183 53.53 -27.12 17.76
C GLY A 183 52.17 -26.59 17.28
N GLU A 184 51.06 -26.95 17.92
CA GLU A 184 50.49 -26.40 19.15
C GLU A 184 49.84 -25.02 18.95
N SER A 185 48.50 -25.10 19.01
CA SER A 185 47.47 -24.08 19.15
C SER A 185 47.86 -22.72 19.75
N ARG A 186 47.33 -21.65 19.14
CA ARG A 186 46.85 -20.48 19.91
C ARG A 186 45.66 -19.83 19.21
N VAL A 187 44.49 -20.10 19.77
CA VAL A 187 43.26 -19.34 19.59
C VAL A 187 43.45 -18.05 20.38
N GLU A 188 43.39 -16.89 19.71
CA GLU A 188 43.17 -15.63 20.41
C GLU A 188 41.74 -15.18 20.16
N ASP A 189 40.91 -15.41 21.17
CA ASP A 189 39.74 -14.60 21.46
C ASP A 189 40.19 -13.14 21.58
N GLN A 190 39.71 -12.28 20.69
CA GLN A 190 39.59 -10.85 20.99
C GLN A 190 38.12 -10.45 20.93
N GLN A 191 37.52 -10.63 22.09
CA GLN A 191 36.35 -9.93 22.57
C GLN A 191 36.76 -8.47 22.86
N LEU A 192 36.33 -7.53 22.01
CA LEU A 192 36.41 -6.09 22.29
C LEU A 192 35.00 -5.52 22.08
N ILE A 193 34.19 -5.55 23.14
CA ILE A 193 33.82 -4.37 23.94
C ILE A 193 33.02 -3.38 23.10
N MET A 194 31.71 -3.40 23.34
CA MET A 194 30.82 -2.28 23.13
C MET A 194 31.35 -1.09 23.94
N ASP A 195 31.48 0.07 23.33
CA ASP A 195 31.40 1.32 24.07
C ASP A 195 30.40 2.26 23.41
N ASN A 196 29.48 2.68 24.26
CA ASN A 196 28.44 3.67 24.00
C ASN A 196 29.05 5.07 24.06
N GLY A 197 28.67 5.92 23.10
CA GLY A 197 28.90 7.35 23.10
C GLY A 197 27.96 8.02 22.13
#